data_AF-A0A1B6JTZ5-F1
#
_entry.id   AF-A0A1B6JTZ5-F1
#
_cell.length_a   1.000
_cell.length_b   1.000
_cell.length_c   1.000
_cell.angle_alpha   90.00
_cell.angle_beta   90.00
_cell.angle_gamma   90.00
#
_symmetry.space_group_name_H-M   'P 1'
#
loop_
_entity.id
_entity.type
_entity.pdbx_description
1 polymer ?
#
loop_
_entity_poly.entity_id
_entity_poly.type
_entity_poly.pdbx_seq_one_letter_code
_entity_poly.pdbx_strand_id
1 'polypeptide(L)'
;TLVNQLLECLPKLCPFTERGCPIIMFQQDHERFCQFRPTECKMKECKWKGCVKDLVDHLEKEHNKEYLSGLTMESGLNIIHEDFSVNTSTSYPIMFKGNLFWYTCVRDFSHRIIHEVRLLQTKRPEYRYL
;
A
#
# COMPACT_ATOMS: atom_id res chain seq x y z
N THR A 1 36.92 10.09 -0.80
CA THR A 1 38.05 9.45 -0.09
C THR A 1 37.70 8.01 0.21
N LEU A 2 38.70 7.14 0.41
CA LEU A 2 38.50 5.71 0.74
C LEU A 2 37.58 5.51 1.95
N VAL A 3 37.63 6.44 2.92
CA VAL A 3 36.77 6.46 4.12
C VAL A 3 35.28 6.51 3.77
N ASN A 4 34.86 7.34 2.81
CA ASN A 4 33.44 7.42 2.42
C ASN A 4 32.97 6.12 1.75
N GLN A 5 33.84 5.44 1.00
CA GLN A 5 33.51 4.15 0.37
C GLN A 5 33.36 3.04 1.42
N LEU A 6 34.17 3.05 2.49
CA LEU A 6 34.04 2.11 3.61
C LEU A 6 32.76 2.36 4.43
N LEU A 7 32.39 3.63 4.66
CA LEU A 7 31.15 3.98 5.35
C LEU A 7 29.90 3.50 4.60
N GLU A 8 29.91 3.50 3.27
CA GLU A 8 28.81 2.95 2.45
C GLU A 8 28.70 1.42 2.55
N CYS A 9 29.75 0.72 2.97
CA CYS A 9 29.74 -0.73 3.17
C CYS A 9 29.23 -1.16 4.55
N LEU A 10 29.08 -0.20 5.49
CA LEU A 10 28.59 -0.51 6.82
C LEU A 10 27.09 -0.80 6.81
N PRO A 11 26.63 -1.75 7.63
CA PRO A 11 25.21 -1.99 7.81
C PRO A 11 24.56 -0.75 8.43
N LYS A 12 23.46 -0.31 7.83
CA LYS A 12 22.68 0.87 8.23
C LYS A 12 21.42 0.42 8.95
N LEU A 13 20.99 1.20 9.94
CA LEU A 13 19.68 1.03 10.56
C LEU A 13 18.57 1.42 9.57
N CYS A 14 17.41 0.81 9.71
CA CYS A 14 16.22 1.26 9.00
C CYS A 14 15.89 2.73 9.37
N PRO A 15 15.53 3.58 8.40
CA PRO A 15 15.10 4.95 8.71
C PRO A 15 13.85 5.01 9.61
N PHE A 16 13.09 3.93 9.71
CA PHE A 16 11.91 3.82 10.57
C PHE A 16 12.19 3.18 11.94
N THR A 17 13.44 3.20 12.40
CA THR A 17 13.83 2.65 13.72
C THR A 17 13.08 3.35 14.86
N GLU A 18 12.88 4.66 14.79
CA GLU A 18 12.12 5.43 15.79
C GLU A 18 10.63 5.02 15.87
N ARG A 19 10.12 4.34 14.83
CA ARG A 19 8.76 3.79 14.78
C ARG A 19 8.70 2.32 15.20
N GLY A 20 9.85 1.74 15.55
CA GLY A 20 9.96 0.37 16.06
C GLY A 20 10.52 -0.65 15.07
N CYS A 21 11.06 -0.24 13.91
CA CYS A 21 11.71 -1.19 13.00
C CYS A 21 13.06 -1.67 13.55
N PRO A 22 13.28 -2.99 13.77
CA PRO A 22 14.54 -3.50 14.30
C PRO A 22 15.57 -3.85 13.22
N ILE A 23 15.27 -3.61 11.94
CA ILE A 23 16.07 -4.13 10.82
C ILE A 23 17.34 -3.30 10.61
N ILE A 24 18.46 -4.04 10.53
CA ILE A 24 19.75 -3.54 10.09
C ILE A 24 20.00 -4.09 8.67
N MET A 25 20.37 -3.23 7.73
CA MET A 25 20.46 -3.55 6.31
C MET A 25 21.79 -3.11 5.70
N PHE A 26 22.33 -3.91 4.79
CA PHE A 26 23.50 -3.53 3.99
C PHE A 26 23.12 -2.75 2.72
N GLN A 27 21.83 -2.79 2.33
CA GLN A 27 21.29 -2.10 1.17
C GLN A 27 19.98 -1.40 1.55
N GLN A 28 19.70 -0.26 0.93
CA GLN A 28 18.53 0.58 1.24
C GLN A 28 17.20 0.06 0.66
N ASP A 29 17.11 -1.21 0.26
CA ASP A 29 15.90 -1.74 -0.40
C ASP A 29 14.73 -1.95 0.59
N HIS A 30 15.06 -2.25 1.85
CA HIS A 30 14.09 -2.52 2.92
C HIS A 30 13.04 -1.42 3.09
N GLU A 31 13.42 -0.14 2.95
CA GLU A 31 12.53 1.00 3.19
C GLU A 31 11.20 0.88 2.42
N ARG A 32 11.27 0.36 1.19
CA ARG A 32 10.12 0.24 0.28
C ARG A 32 9.06 -0.76 0.72
N PHE A 33 9.44 -1.72 1.55
CA PHE A 33 8.56 -2.77 2.07
C PHE A 33 8.60 -2.86 3.60
N CYS A 34 9.13 -1.85 4.27
CA CYS A 34 9.13 -1.77 5.72
C CYS A 34 7.70 -1.58 6.23
N GLN A 35 7.27 -2.48 7.12
CA GLN A 35 5.93 -2.41 7.71
C GLN A 35 5.75 -1.22 8.66
N PHE A 36 6.85 -0.68 9.18
CA PHE A 36 6.87 0.53 10.03
C PHE A 36 6.93 1.82 9.23
N ARG A 37 6.97 1.76 7.89
CA ARG A 37 6.91 2.97 7.08
C ARG A 37 5.58 3.69 7.31
N PRO A 38 5.57 5.03 7.36
CA PRO A 38 4.35 5.81 7.40
C PRO A 38 3.47 5.56 6.18
N THR A 39 2.17 5.52 6.40
CA THR A 39 1.15 5.52 5.34
C THR A 39 -0.12 6.22 5.84
N GLU A 40 -1.00 6.55 4.92
CA GLU A 40 -2.33 7.07 5.21
C GLU A 40 -3.40 6.21 4.54
N CYS A 41 -4.60 6.23 5.11
CA CYS A 41 -5.76 5.60 4.50
C CYS A 41 -6.24 6.47 3.34
N LYS A 42 -6.51 5.86 2.18
CA LYS A 42 -6.98 6.59 0.99
C LYS A 42 -8.48 6.38 0.73
N MET A 43 -9.22 5.86 1.71
CA MET A 43 -10.68 5.86 1.67
C MET A 43 -11.16 7.31 1.69
N LYS A 44 -12.23 7.60 0.95
CA LYS A 44 -12.80 8.95 0.89
C LYS A 44 -13.14 9.42 2.31
N GLU A 45 -12.77 10.67 2.63
CA GLU A 45 -13.01 11.33 3.93
C GLU A 45 -12.30 10.70 5.15
N CYS A 46 -11.48 9.66 4.98
CA CYS A 46 -10.67 9.11 6.05
C CYS A 46 -9.40 9.96 6.27
N LYS A 47 -9.09 10.27 7.54
CA LYS A 47 -7.90 11.06 7.94
C LYS A 47 -6.84 10.23 8.68
N TRP A 48 -7.01 8.91 8.71
CA TRP A 48 -6.12 8.03 9.45
C TRP A 48 -4.70 8.06 8.87
N LYS A 49 -3.71 8.13 9.77
CA LYS A 49 -2.28 8.07 9.47
C LYS A 49 -1.61 7.14 10.47
N GLY A 50 -0.77 6.24 10.00
CA GLY A 50 -0.12 5.23 10.84
C GLY A 50 0.99 4.50 10.10
N CYS A 51 1.35 3.31 10.57
CA CYS A 51 2.30 2.44 9.88
C CYS A 51 1.56 1.46 8.96
N VAL A 52 2.24 0.94 7.94
CA VAL A 52 1.66 -0.06 7.02
C VAL A 52 1.11 -1.29 7.74
N LYS A 53 1.80 -1.79 8.78
CA LYS A 53 1.31 -2.92 9.59
C LYS A 53 -0.06 -2.68 10.21
N ASP A 54 -0.40 -1.44 10.54
CA ASP A 54 -1.62 -1.08 11.28
C ASP A 54 -2.78 -0.72 10.33
N LEU A 55 -2.52 -0.63 9.01
CA LEU A 55 -3.49 -0.18 8.03
C LEU A 55 -4.62 -1.20 7.84
N VAL A 56 -4.31 -2.50 7.82
CA VAL A 56 -5.33 -3.55 7.65
C VAL A 56 -6.28 -3.55 8.84
N ASP A 57 -5.74 -3.55 10.05
CA ASP A 57 -6.53 -3.42 11.29
C ASP A 57 -7.40 -2.16 11.30
N HIS A 58 -6.87 -1.02 10.83
CA HIS A 58 -7.64 0.20 10.69
C HIS A 58 -8.80 0.04 9.70
N LEU A 59 -8.53 -0.53 8.53
CA LEU A 59 -9.56 -0.77 7.52
C LEU A 59 -10.67 -1.67 8.09
N GLU A 60 -10.32 -2.74 8.81
CA GLU A 60 -11.29 -3.68 9.39
C GLU A 60 -12.18 -3.08 10.47
N LYS A 61 -11.66 -2.11 11.23
CA LYS A 61 -12.36 -1.48 12.34
C LYS A 61 -13.22 -0.29 11.91
N GLU A 62 -12.68 0.55 11.03
CA GLU A 62 -13.24 1.87 10.71
C GLU A 62 -13.93 1.93 9.34
N HIS A 63 -13.71 0.93 8.48
CA HIS A 63 -14.33 0.85 7.16
C HIS A 63 -15.15 -0.45 7.06
N ASN A 64 -16.43 -0.33 6.69
CA ASN A 64 -17.43 -1.42 6.70
C ASN A 64 -16.83 -2.76 6.19
N LYS A 65 -17.03 -3.84 6.96
CA LYS A 65 -16.59 -5.20 6.65
C LYS A 65 -17.03 -5.68 5.27
N GLU A 66 -18.12 -5.17 4.72
CA GLU A 66 -18.57 -5.51 3.36
C GLU A 66 -17.49 -5.20 2.30
N TYR A 67 -16.77 -4.09 2.43
CA TYR A 67 -15.67 -3.72 1.53
C TYR A 67 -14.48 -4.67 1.62
N LEU A 68 -14.27 -5.32 2.78
CA LEU A 68 -13.15 -6.24 3.02
C LEU A 68 -13.55 -7.71 2.81
N SER A 69 -14.83 -8.04 3.02
CA SER A 69 -15.37 -9.39 2.87
C SER A 69 -15.29 -9.90 1.43
N GLY A 70 -15.52 -9.04 0.44
CA GLY A 70 -15.28 -9.35 -0.98
C GLY A 70 -13.80 -9.56 -1.33
N LEU A 71 -12.88 -9.14 -0.46
CA LEU A 71 -11.43 -9.21 -0.69
C LEU A 71 -10.78 -10.48 -0.12
N THR A 72 -11.55 -11.36 0.51
CA THR A 72 -11.04 -12.65 0.99
C THR A 72 -11.25 -13.80 -0.01
N MET A 73 -11.77 -13.51 -1.21
CA MET A 73 -12.09 -14.55 -2.19
C MET A 73 -10.85 -15.05 -2.95
N GLU A 74 -10.71 -16.37 -3.01
CA GLU A 74 -9.85 -17.07 -3.96
C GLU A 74 -10.37 -16.97 -5.42
N SER A 75 -11.59 -16.48 -5.59
CA SER A 75 -12.30 -16.24 -6.85
C SER A 75 -12.43 -14.75 -7.16
N GLY A 76 -12.36 -14.39 -8.45
CA GLY A 76 -12.28 -13.00 -8.91
C GLY A 76 -13.38 -12.07 -8.36
N LEU A 77 -12.95 -10.89 -7.90
CA LEU A 77 -13.84 -9.82 -7.44
C LEU A 77 -14.45 -9.10 -8.65
N ASN A 78 -15.77 -9.19 -8.82
CA ASN A 78 -16.51 -8.42 -9.84
C ASN A 78 -17.02 -7.12 -9.21
N ILE A 79 -16.39 -6.00 -9.55
CA ILE A 79 -16.84 -4.67 -9.13
C ILE A 79 -17.56 -4.03 -10.30
N ILE A 80 -18.87 -3.86 -10.16
CA ILE A 80 -19.70 -3.18 -11.15
C ILE A 80 -19.67 -1.69 -10.82
N HIS A 81 -19.05 -0.91 -11.69
CA HIS A 81 -19.16 0.54 -11.67
C HIS A 81 -20.32 0.93 -12.58
N GLU A 82 -21.46 1.26 -11.98
CA GLU A 82 -22.72 1.51 -12.72
C GLU A 82 -22.78 2.90 -13.35
N ASP A 83 -22.01 3.86 -12.84
CA ASP A 83 -22.02 5.24 -13.32
C ASP A 83 -20.62 5.84 -13.41
N PHE A 84 -20.10 5.94 -14.63
CA PHE A 84 -18.85 6.63 -14.93
C PHE A 84 -19.03 8.11 -15.22
N SER A 85 -20.27 8.61 -15.31
CA SER A 85 -20.60 9.99 -15.67
C SER A 85 -20.37 10.98 -14.53
N VAL A 86 -20.38 10.50 -13.29
CA VAL A 86 -20.11 11.33 -12.11
C VAL A 86 -18.63 11.70 -12.09
N ASN A 87 -18.31 12.98 -11.90
CA ASN A 87 -16.94 13.49 -11.71
C ASN A 87 -16.35 13.05 -10.34
N THR A 88 -16.44 11.77 -10.00
CA THR A 88 -16.04 11.23 -8.70
C THR A 88 -14.87 10.29 -8.84
N SER A 89 -13.82 10.55 -8.07
CA SER A 89 -12.77 9.56 -7.82
C SER A 89 -13.31 8.49 -6.88
N THR A 90 -13.12 7.22 -7.26
CA THR A 90 -13.41 6.07 -6.40
C THR A 90 -12.09 5.45 -5.96
N SER A 91 -11.97 5.12 -4.68
CA SER A 91 -10.74 4.61 -4.07
C SER A 91 -11.11 3.62 -2.99
N TYR A 92 -10.64 2.37 -3.09
CA TYR A 92 -10.92 1.33 -2.10
C TYR A 92 -9.79 0.28 -2.03
N PRO A 93 -9.64 -0.40 -0.88
CA PRO A 93 -8.65 -1.45 -0.70
C PRO A 93 -9.03 -2.76 -1.43
N ILE A 94 -7.99 -3.38 -1.96
CA ILE A 94 -7.75 -4.68 -2.58
C ILE A 94 -7.10 -5.78 -1.73
N MET A 95 -7.76 -6.67 -0.99
CA MET A 95 -7.03 -7.86 -0.47
C MET A 95 -7.06 -8.97 -1.52
N PHE A 96 -5.88 -9.52 -1.83
CA PHE A 96 -5.76 -10.67 -2.72
C PHE A 96 -4.50 -11.47 -2.39
N LYS A 97 -4.68 -12.77 -2.10
CA LYS A 97 -3.58 -13.68 -1.70
C LYS A 97 -2.68 -13.10 -0.59
N GLY A 98 -3.31 -12.47 0.42
CA GLY A 98 -2.60 -11.84 1.54
C GLY A 98 -1.84 -10.56 1.21
N ASN A 99 -2.00 -10.01 0.00
CA ASN A 99 -1.44 -8.71 -0.38
C ASN A 99 -2.54 -7.65 -0.41
N LEU A 100 -2.21 -6.46 0.11
CA LEU A 100 -3.08 -5.30 0.04
C LEU A 100 -2.74 -4.48 -1.20
N PHE A 101 -3.72 -4.28 -2.05
CA PHE A 101 -3.70 -3.39 -3.20
C PHE A 101 -4.60 -2.19 -2.93
N TRP A 102 -4.37 -1.14 -3.68
CA TRP A 102 -5.21 0.03 -3.68
C TRP A 102 -5.72 0.26 -5.09
N TYR A 103 -7.03 0.14 -5.26
CA TYR A 103 -7.67 0.49 -6.52
C TYR A 103 -8.08 1.95 -6.49
N THR A 104 -7.83 2.65 -7.58
CA THR A 104 -8.36 3.98 -7.84
C THR A 104 -8.94 4.05 -9.23
N CYS A 105 -10.15 4.60 -9.34
CA CYS A 105 -10.77 5.00 -10.58
C CYS A 105 -10.93 6.51 -10.56
N VAL A 106 -10.28 7.20 -11.50
CA VAL A 106 -10.32 8.65 -11.61
C VAL A 106 -10.62 9.05 -13.05
N ARG A 107 -11.36 10.14 -13.23
CA ARG A 107 -11.52 10.80 -14.52
C ARG A 107 -10.47 11.89 -14.63
N ASP A 108 -9.66 11.86 -15.68
CA ASP A 108 -8.67 12.93 -15.93
C ASP A 108 -9.33 14.18 -16.56
N PHE A 109 -8.57 15.27 -16.67
CA PHE A 109 -9.03 16.52 -17.28
C PHE A 109 -9.41 16.39 -18.77
N SER A 110 -8.98 15.31 -19.43
CA SER A 110 -9.32 14.99 -20.82
C SER A 110 -10.55 14.06 -20.92
N HIS A 111 -11.27 13.87 -19.81
CA HIS A 111 -12.42 12.96 -19.69
C HIS A 111 -12.10 11.48 -19.90
N ARG A 112 -10.83 11.07 -19.81
CA ARG A 112 -10.45 9.66 -19.83
C ARG A 112 -10.67 9.05 -18.46
N ILE A 113 -11.14 7.81 -18.43
CA ILE A 113 -11.28 7.04 -17.20
C ILE A 113 -9.98 6.26 -17.01
N ILE A 114 -9.31 6.50 -15.88
CA ILE A 114 -8.07 5.84 -15.50
C ILE A 114 -8.38 4.90 -14.34
N HIS A 115 -8.15 3.61 -14.59
CA HIS A 115 -8.16 2.58 -13.56
C HIS A 115 -6.71 2.27 -13.19
N GLU A 116 -6.41 2.31 -11.89
CA GLU A 116 -5.07 2.02 -11.39
C GLU A 116 -5.17 1.10 -10.17
N VAL A 117 -4.33 0.05 -10.15
CA VAL A 117 -4.18 -0.85 -9.02
C VAL A 117 -2.74 -0.78 -8.54
N ARG A 118 -2.54 -0.32 -7.31
CA ARG A 118 -1.21 -0.20 -6.69
C ARG A 118 -1.04 -1.21 -5.57
N LEU A 119 -0.03 -2.07 -5.67
CA LEU A 119 0.36 -2.94 -4.56
C LEU A 119 0.95 -2.11 -3.41
N LEU A 120 0.40 -2.26 -2.21
CA LEU A 120 1.03 -1.78 -1.00
C LEU A 120 1.97 -2.86 -0.47
N GLN A 121 3.25 -2.74 -0.78
CA GLN A 121 4.27 -3.69 -0.34
C GLN A 121 4.35 -3.70 1.20
N THR A 122 3.96 -4.82 1.81
CA THR A 122 4.08 -5.10 3.25
C THR A 122 5.21 -6.07 3.56
N LYS A 123 5.78 -6.70 2.52
CA LYS A 123 6.92 -7.61 2.57
C LYS A 123 7.72 -7.49 1.28
N ARG A 124 8.96 -7.99 1.31
CA ARG A 124 9.78 -8.10 0.09
C ARG A 124 9.01 -8.95 -0.93
N PRO A 125 8.81 -8.49 -2.18
CA PRO A 125 8.13 -9.29 -3.17
C PRO A 125 8.94 -10.56 -3.46
N GLU A 126 8.35 -11.73 -3.21
CA GLU A 126 8.93 -13.02 -3.58
C GLU A 126 8.64 -13.36 -5.05
N TYR A 127 7.66 -12.69 -5.65
CA TYR A 127 7.17 -12.96 -7.01
C TYR A 127 7.39 -11.77 -7.93
N ARG A 128 7.81 -12.05 -9.17
CA ARG A 128 7.54 -11.20 -10.32
C ARG A 128 6.18 -11.62 -10.86
N TYR A 129 5.20 -10.71 -10.85
CA TYR A 129 3.99 -10.93 -11.64
C TYR A 129 4.42 -10.92 -13.10
N LEU A 130 4.40 -12.10 -13.73
CA LEU A 130 4.69 -12.30 -15.15
C LEU A 130 3.50 -11.85 -16.00
#